data_AF-A0A9E1JEG2-F1
#
_entry.id   AF-A0A9E1JEG2-F1
#
_cell.length_a   1.000
_cell.length_b   1.000
_cell.length_c   1.000
_cell.angle_alpha   90.00
_cell.angle_beta   90.00
_cell.angle_gamma   90.00
#
_symmetry.space_group_name_H-M   'P 1'
#
loop_
_entity.id
_entity.type
_entity.pdbx_description
1 polymer ?
#
loop_
_entity_poly.entity_id
_entity_poly.type
_entity_poly.pdbx_seq_one_letter_code
_entity_poly.pdbx_strand_id
1 'polypeptide(L)'
;MIKNILKTIGKYIFYIPKTLIPKSDIVLFSCHDYQEYSGNSRFLYEYLSKYSNLNAYWVTNNSIVKDHLTSQSLKYISYSNILKSIWIMLRTKIVVS
;
A
#
# COMPACT_ATOMS: atom_id res chain seq x y z
N MET A 1 31.42 -15.49 8.39
CA MET A 1 30.36 -16.20 9.16
C MET A 1 29.09 -15.36 9.33
N ILE A 2 29.17 -14.15 9.92
CA ILE A 2 28.01 -13.24 10.10
C ILE A 2 27.25 -12.93 8.79
N LYS A 3 27.97 -12.66 7.70
CA LYS A 3 27.35 -12.40 6.37
C LYS A 3 26.48 -13.57 5.87
N ASN A 4 26.89 -14.82 6.14
CA ASN A 4 26.13 -16.00 5.73
C ASN A 4 24.88 -16.21 6.59
N ILE A 5 24.98 -15.93 7.90
CA ILE A 5 23.84 -15.96 8.83
C ILE A 5 22.79 -14.91 8.42
N LEU A 6 23.22 -13.67 8.17
CA LEU A 6 22.33 -12.60 7.69
C LEU A 6 21.65 -12.95 6.37
N LYS A 7 22.38 -13.57 5.43
CA LYS A 7 21.82 -14.02 4.15
C LYS A 7 20.74 -15.10 4.35
N THR A 8 20.98 -16.05 5.25
CA THR A 8 20.01 -17.11 5.58
C THR A 8 18.77 -16.54 6.26
N ILE A 9 18.94 -15.65 7.24
CA ILE A 9 17.82 -14.98 7.92
C ILE A 9 17.01 -14.15 6.92
N GLY A 10 17.67 -13.35 6.08
CA GLY A 10 17.02 -12.58 5.03
C GLY A 10 16.22 -13.46 4.08
N LYS A 11 16.75 -14.63 3.70
CA LYS A 11 16.02 -15.59 2.87
C LYS A 11 14.70 -15.98 3.52
N TYR A 12 14.68 -16.35 4.80
CA TYR A 12 13.43 -16.71 5.47
C TYR A 12 12.48 -15.51 5.64
N ILE A 13 13.01 -14.34 6.02
CA ILE A 13 12.23 -13.11 6.16
C ILE A 13 11.50 -12.73 4.87
N PHE A 14 12.10 -12.91 3.70
CA PHE A 14 11.47 -12.55 2.43
C PHE A 14 10.73 -13.72 1.75
N TYR A 15 11.18 -14.96 1.95
CA TYR A 15 10.57 -16.14 1.33
C TYR A 15 9.23 -16.49 1.95
N ILE A 16 9.13 -16.44 3.29
CA ILE A 16 7.93 -16.82 4.03
C ILE A 16 6.72 -15.94 3.64
N PRO A 17 6.82 -14.59 3.63
CA PRO A 17 5.70 -13.75 3.21
C PRO A 17 5.34 -13.93 1.73
N LYS A 18 6.34 -14.17 0.87
CA LYS A 18 6.13 -14.36 -0.57
C LYS A 18 5.27 -15.59 -0.87
N THR A 19 5.43 -16.68 -0.12
CA THR A 19 4.74 -17.95 -0.38
C THR A 19 3.45 -18.10 0.42
N LEU A 20 3.39 -17.58 1.65
CA LEU A 20 2.24 -17.80 2.54
C LEU A 20 1.14 -16.75 2.38
N ILE A 21 1.46 -15.54 1.90
CA ILE A 21 0.49 -14.44 1.86
C ILE A 21 -0.12 -14.34 0.46
N PRO A 22 -1.40 -14.73 0.27
CA PRO A 22 -2.04 -14.66 -1.04
C PRO A 22 -2.24 -13.20 -1.47
N LYS A 23 -1.88 -12.92 -2.72
CA LYS A 23 -2.19 -11.65 -3.37
C LYS A 23 -3.71 -11.50 -3.48
N SER A 24 -4.18 -10.27 -3.27
CA SER A 24 -5.58 -9.87 -3.39
C SER A 24 -5.72 -8.89 -4.55
N ASP A 25 -6.95 -8.64 -5.00
CA ASP A 25 -7.25 -7.59 -5.98
C ASP A 25 -7.16 -6.19 -5.36
N ILE A 26 -5.99 -5.88 -4.79
CA ILE A 26 -5.61 -4.62 -4.19
C ILE A 26 -4.70 -3.88 -5.16
N VAL A 27 -5.04 -2.62 -5.42
CA VAL A 27 -4.21 -1.67 -6.16
C VAL A 27 -3.76 -0.58 -5.22
N LEU A 28 -2.46 -0.40 -5.08
CA LEU A 28 -1.88 0.60 -4.20
C LEU A 28 -1.41 1.80 -4.99
N PHE A 29 -1.91 2.97 -4.62
CA PHE A 29 -1.61 4.24 -5.25
C PHE A 29 -0.76 5.11 -4.34
N SER A 30 0.12 5.87 -4.94
CA SER A 30 0.92 6.90 -4.27
C SER A 30 1.19 8.05 -5.24
N CYS A 31 1.75 9.13 -4.72
CA CYS A 31 2.38 10.16 -5.52
C CYS A 31 3.90 10.12 -5.27
N HIS A 32 4.66 10.85 -6.09
CA HIS A 32 6.09 11.06 -5.90
C HIS A 32 6.44 11.50 -4.47
N ASP A 33 5.62 12.38 -3.89
CA ASP A 33 5.67 12.71 -2.46
C ASP A 33 4.48 12.07 -1.72
N TYR A 34 4.77 11.29 -0.68
CA TYR A 34 3.77 10.66 0.21
C TYR A 34 2.97 11.68 1.03
N GLN A 35 3.34 12.97 1.00
CA GLN A 35 2.58 14.06 1.57
C GLN A 35 1.53 14.64 0.61
N GLU A 36 1.60 14.30 -0.67
CA GLU A 36 0.74 14.84 -1.70
C GLU A 36 -0.44 13.93 -2.06
N TYR A 37 -1.49 14.57 -2.56
CA TYR A 37 -2.68 13.93 -3.13
C TYR A 37 -3.00 14.59 -4.48
N SER A 38 -2.20 14.24 -5.48
CA SER A 38 -2.09 14.94 -6.75
C SER A 38 -1.79 13.96 -7.91
N GLY A 39 -1.71 14.51 -9.13
CA GLY A 39 -1.28 13.78 -10.31
C GLY A 39 -2.31 12.83 -10.93
N ASN A 40 -1.88 12.11 -11.96
CA ASN A 40 -2.74 11.17 -12.69
C ASN A 40 -3.11 9.95 -11.84
N SER A 41 -2.21 9.52 -10.94
CA SER A 41 -2.44 8.42 -10.02
C SER A 41 -3.63 8.71 -9.09
N ARG A 42 -3.81 9.97 -8.66
CA ARG A 42 -5.00 10.40 -7.91
C ARG A 42 -6.29 10.20 -8.69
N PHE A 43 -6.36 10.69 -9.92
CA PHE A 43 -7.59 10.57 -10.72
C PHE A 43 -7.96 9.11 -10.98
N LEU A 44 -6.96 8.28 -11.30
CA LEU A 44 -7.18 6.85 -11.48
C LEU A 44 -7.61 6.16 -10.18
N TYR A 45 -6.98 6.51 -9.05
CA TYR A 45 -7.36 6.02 -7.72
C TYR A 45 -8.81 6.36 -7.38
N GLU A 46 -9.24 7.61 -7.55
CA GLU A 46 -10.61 8.04 -7.25
C GLU A 46 -11.61 7.31 -8.13
N TYR A 47 -11.31 7.17 -9.43
CA TYR A 47 -12.15 6.46 -10.38
C TYR A 47 -12.29 4.98 -9.99
N LEU A 48 -11.19 4.26 -9.78
CA LEU A 48 -11.24 2.84 -9.42
C LEU A 48 -11.89 2.61 -8.05
N SER A 49 -11.69 3.53 -7.09
CA SER A 49 -12.31 3.43 -5.77
C SER A 49 -13.84 3.48 -5.82
N LYS A 50 -14.41 4.18 -6.82
CA LYS A 50 -15.85 4.40 -6.96
C LYS A 50 -16.52 3.46 -7.97
N TYR A 51 -15.81 3.10 -9.04
CA TYR A 51 -16.43 2.46 -10.21
C TYR A 51 -15.84 1.08 -10.52
N SER A 52 -14.99 0.52 -9.67
CA SER A 52 -14.44 -0.82 -9.86
C SER A 52 -14.66 -1.72 -8.65
N ASN A 53 -14.60 -3.04 -8.86
CA ASN A 53 -14.61 -4.03 -7.78
C ASN A 53 -13.22 -4.22 -7.13
N LEU A 54 -12.22 -3.43 -7.55
CA LEU A 54 -10.87 -3.51 -7.01
C LEU A 54 -10.79 -2.79 -5.65
N ASN A 55 -9.91 -3.27 -4.80
CA ASN A 55 -9.60 -2.61 -3.54
C ASN A 55 -8.47 -1.60 -3.76
N ALA A 56 -8.84 -0.40 -4.20
CA ALA A 56 -7.90 0.71 -4.35
C ALA A 56 -7.55 1.31 -2.98
N TYR A 57 -6.26 1.51 -2.71
CA TYR A 57 -5.75 2.17 -1.50
C TYR A 57 -4.79 3.30 -1.87
N TRP A 58 -4.89 4.44 -1.21
CA TRP A 58 -3.87 5.50 -1.29
C TRP A 58 -2.85 5.40 -0.14
N VAL A 59 -1.57 5.62 -0.42
CA VAL A 59 -0.52 5.72 0.60
C VAL A 59 -0.34 7.19 0.98
N THR A 60 -0.57 7.53 2.25
CA THR A 60 -0.26 8.88 2.74
C THR A 60 0.01 8.92 4.23
N ASN A 61 0.85 9.86 4.65
CA ASN A 61 1.02 10.20 6.06
C ASN A 61 0.50 11.59 6.44
N ASN A 62 0.10 12.40 5.45
CA ASN A 62 -0.43 13.73 5.65
C ASN A 62 -1.82 13.66 6.30
N SER A 63 -2.02 14.34 7.43
CA SER A 63 -3.30 14.37 8.14
C SER A 63 -4.42 14.97 7.29
N ILE A 64 -4.14 16.07 6.59
CA ILE A 64 -5.13 16.76 5.74
C ILE A 64 -5.64 15.82 4.64
N VAL A 65 -4.73 15.04 4.04
CA VAL A 65 -5.11 14.04 3.03
C VAL A 65 -5.91 12.91 3.66
N LYS A 66 -5.52 12.41 4.84
CA LYS A 66 -6.28 11.36 5.54
C LYS A 66 -7.70 11.81 5.86
N ASP A 67 -7.88 13.04 6.33
CA ASP A 67 -9.19 13.60 6.66
C ASP A 67 -10.04 13.74 5.40
N HIS A 68 -9.44 14.24 4.31
CA HIS A 68 -10.10 14.30 3.00
C HIS A 68 -10.56 12.93 2.50
N LEU A 69 -9.68 11.94 2.50
CA LEU A 69 -10.00 10.58 2.06
C LEU A 69 -11.07 9.94 2.95
N THR A 70 -11.00 10.14 4.26
CA THR A 70 -12.01 9.66 5.22
C THR A 70 -13.37 10.29 4.94
N SER A 71 -13.44 11.61 4.72
CA SER A 71 -14.70 12.31 4.40
C SER A 71 -15.37 11.81 3.13
N GLN A 72 -14.60 11.28 2.18
CA GLN A 72 -15.11 10.70 0.94
C GLN A 72 -15.29 9.16 1.01
N SER A 73 -15.09 8.55 2.18
CA SER A 73 -15.10 7.09 2.35
C SER A 73 -14.10 6.35 1.45
N LEU A 74 -12.99 7.01 1.11
CA LEU A 74 -11.92 6.47 0.29
C LEU A 74 -10.87 5.76 1.16
N LYS A 75 -10.38 4.61 0.69
CA LYS A 75 -9.49 3.74 1.47
C LYS A 75 -8.04 4.20 1.38
N TYR A 76 -7.35 4.27 2.51
CA TYR A 76 -5.93 4.59 2.56
C TYR A 76 -5.16 3.71 3.56
N ILE A 77 -3.83 3.72 3.40
CA ILE A 77 -2.87 3.19 4.36
C ILE A 77 -1.91 4.28 4.81
N SER A 78 -1.42 4.15 6.04
CA SER A 78 -0.56 5.13 6.68
C SER A 78 0.28 4.50 7.79
N TYR A 79 1.37 5.15 8.18
CA TYR A 79 2.23 4.66 9.26
C TYR A 79 1.56 4.71 10.64
N SER A 80 0.48 5.48 10.79
CA SER A 80 -0.35 5.45 12.01
C SER A 80 -1.00 4.09 12.25
N ASN A 81 -1.13 3.23 11.24
CA ASN A 81 -1.51 1.83 11.40
C ASN A 81 -0.57 0.93 10.61
N ILE A 82 0.66 0.78 11.12
CA ILE A 82 1.75 0.08 10.43
C ILE A 82 1.44 -1.38 10.13
N LEU A 83 0.73 -2.09 11.02
CA LEU A 83 0.38 -3.50 10.81
C LEU A 83 -0.62 -3.66 9.66
N LYS A 84 -1.65 -2.80 9.61
CA LYS A 84 -2.58 -2.75 8.47
C LYS A 84 -1.84 -2.42 7.17
N SER A 85 -0.95 -1.44 7.21
CA SER A 85 -0.16 -1.03 6.04
C SER A 85 0.69 -2.17 5.50
N ILE A 86 1.45 -2.85 6.36
CA ILE A 86 2.26 -4.03 5.97
C ILE A 86 1.36 -5.12 5.38
N TRP A 87 0.24 -5.43 6.03
CA TRP A 87 -0.69 -6.45 5.54
C TRP A 87 -1.25 -6.13 4.14
N ILE A 88 -1.70 -4.90 3.92
CA ILE A 88 -2.21 -4.43 2.63
C ILE A 88 -1.09 -4.45 1.58
N MET A 89 0.10 -3.96 1.89
CA MET A 89 1.24 -3.94 0.98
C MET A 89 1.66 -5.36 0.57
N LEU A 90 1.72 -6.31 1.50
CA LEU A 90 2.07 -7.70 1.20
C LEU A 90 1.04 -8.36 0.27
N ARG A 91 -0.25 -8.01 0.40
CA ARG A 91 -1.33 -8.53 -0.43
C ARG A 91 -1.57 -7.76 -1.73
N THR A 92 -0.93 -6.60 -1.90
CA THR A 92 -1.07 -5.76 -3.10
C THR A 92 -0.60 -6.50 -4.35
N LYS A 93 -1.42 -6.43 -5.42
CA LYS A 93 -1.12 -7.03 -6.73
C LYS A 93 -0.50 -6.00 -7.68
N ILE A 94 -0.96 -4.75 -7.65
CA ILE A 94 -0.52 -3.68 -8.54
C ILE A 94 -0.16 -2.44 -7.72
N VAL A 95 0.96 -1.79 -8.06
CA VAL A 95 1.38 -0.51 -7.48
C VAL A 95 1.42 0.53 -8.60
N VAL A 96 0.88 1.72 -8.34
CA VAL A 96 0.87 2.87 -9.25
C VAL A 96 1.37 4.09 -8.50
N SER A 97 2.36 4.80 -9.05
CA SER A 97 2.94 6.03 -8.51
C SER A 97 2.94 7.13 -9.57
#